data_AF-A0A2H0M2U3-F1
#
_entry.id   AF-A0A2H0M2U3-F1
#
_cell.length_a   1.000
_cell.length_b   1.000
_cell.length_c   1.000
_cell.angle_alpha   90.00
_cell.angle_beta   90.00
_cell.angle_gamma   90.00
#
_symmetry.space_group_name_H-M   'P 1'
#
loop_
_entity.id
_entity.type
_entity.pdbx_description
1 polymer ?
#
loop_
_entity_poly.entity_id
_entity_poly.type
_entity_poly.pdbx_seq_one_letter_code
_entity_poly.pdbx_strand_id
1 'polypeptide(L)'
;MSKKLVLLGCIVSCIFIFNSGKIYAEDQESSVNKAADWRQKLSSDRQAIKEQRGQIKEEAQASRAEEKQLRDQIKTAMDSGDMKKAHQLRQQLRATHKENVQQMIQDKKEMKTEKRDFKKDVRDARHEGNLPPRRDKDNNPPGPKGGPGTNWENPPGPKGGPGTSPNKKPMMNQGAPRGGGGDHRR
;
A
#
# COMPACT_ATOMS: atom_id res chain seq x y z
N MET A 1 18.80 21.97 -21.87
CA MET A 1 19.44 22.51 -20.65
C MET A 1 19.48 21.40 -19.61
N SER A 2 20.67 20.85 -19.40
CA SER A 2 20.90 19.49 -18.90
C SER A 2 21.20 19.52 -17.40
N LYS A 3 20.27 19.05 -16.56
CA LYS A 3 20.40 18.98 -15.10
C LYS A 3 20.58 17.54 -14.60
N LYS A 4 21.55 16.77 -15.12
CA LYS A 4 21.73 15.35 -14.75
C LYS A 4 23.18 14.90 -14.46
N LEU A 5 24.09 15.81 -14.11
CA LEU A 5 25.53 15.44 -14.08
C LEU A 5 26.36 16.02 -12.93
N VAL A 6 25.79 16.24 -11.74
CA VAL A 6 26.56 16.74 -10.58
C VAL A 6 26.39 15.90 -9.30
N LEU A 7 25.62 14.81 -9.31
CA LEU A 7 25.26 14.06 -8.09
C LEU A 7 25.91 12.67 -7.97
N LEU A 8 27.12 12.49 -8.51
CA LEU A 8 27.81 11.19 -8.54
C LEU A 8 29.28 11.23 -8.08
N GLY A 9 29.68 12.29 -7.35
CA GLY A 9 31.08 12.56 -7.01
C GLY A 9 31.44 12.66 -5.52
N CYS A 10 30.55 12.28 -4.59
CA CYS A 10 30.81 12.45 -3.14
C CYS A 10 30.82 11.16 -2.30
N ILE A 11 30.71 9.97 -2.90
CA ILE A 11 30.50 8.72 -2.12
C ILE A 11 31.79 7.88 -1.96
N VAL A 12 32.91 8.22 -2.61
CA VAL A 12 34.06 7.28 -2.71
C VAL A 12 35.27 7.60 -1.79
N SER A 13 35.29 8.67 -0.99
CA SER A 13 36.53 9.05 -0.26
C SER A 13 36.53 8.92 1.27
N CYS A 14 35.56 8.24 1.90
CA CYS A 14 35.51 8.11 3.37
C CYS A 14 35.75 6.69 3.90
N ILE A 15 36.25 5.77 3.07
CA ILE A 15 36.58 4.40 3.51
C ILE A 15 38.09 4.22 3.43
N PHE A 16 38.85 4.84 4.33
CA PHE A 16 40.14 4.31 4.76
C PHE A 16 40.53 5.00 6.07
N ILE A 17 40.94 4.16 7.03
CA ILE A 17 41.46 4.48 8.36
C ILE A 17 40.38 4.63 9.43
N PHE A 18 39.99 3.51 10.06
CA PHE A 18 40.02 3.42 11.52
C PHE A 18 39.87 1.96 12.02
N ASN A 19 40.89 1.55 12.78
CA ASN A 19 40.90 0.59 13.89
C ASN A 19 40.77 -0.92 13.66
N SER A 20 41.96 -1.53 13.64
CA SER A 20 42.32 -2.73 14.38
C SER A 20 41.90 -2.66 15.87
N GLY A 21 41.41 -3.78 16.41
CA GLY A 21 41.45 -4.08 17.84
C GLY A 21 40.10 -4.17 18.54
N LYS A 22 39.54 -5.38 18.61
CA LYS A 22 39.07 -6.07 19.83
C LYS A 22 38.43 -7.40 19.44
N ILE A 23 39.16 -8.47 19.73
CA ILE A 23 38.66 -9.84 19.84
C ILE A 23 38.18 -10.00 21.30
N TYR A 24 37.08 -10.74 21.48
CA TYR A 24 36.37 -11.13 22.74
C TYR A 24 35.15 -10.28 23.16
N ALA A 25 33.96 -10.72 22.70
CA ALA A 25 32.72 -10.94 23.50
C ALA A 25 31.49 -11.17 22.57
N GLU A 26 31.52 -12.21 21.73
CA GLU A 26 30.33 -12.72 21.00
C GLU A 26 29.55 -13.62 21.97
N ASP A 27 28.30 -13.35 22.35
CA ASP A 27 27.13 -13.74 21.56
C ASP A 27 25.81 -13.03 21.96
N GLN A 28 25.83 -12.04 22.86
CA GLN A 28 24.59 -11.34 23.27
C GLN A 28 24.45 -9.89 22.77
N GLU A 29 25.54 -9.11 22.68
CA GLU A 29 25.48 -7.73 22.19
C GLU A 29 25.18 -7.63 20.69
N SER A 30 25.57 -8.64 19.90
CA SER A 30 25.34 -8.67 18.45
C SER A 30 23.85 -8.70 18.09
N SER A 31 23.04 -9.44 18.85
CA SER A 31 21.61 -9.61 18.59
C SER A 31 20.79 -8.35 18.89
N VAL A 32 21.12 -7.62 19.96
CA VAL A 32 20.43 -6.38 20.37
C VAL A 32 20.75 -5.26 19.38
N ASN A 33 22.01 -5.14 18.97
CA ASN A 33 22.44 -4.16 17.97
C ASN A 33 21.81 -4.45 16.60
N LYS A 34 21.75 -5.73 16.20
CA LYS A 34 21.06 -6.15 14.96
C LYS A 34 19.56 -5.84 15.00
N ALA A 35 18.89 -6.08 16.12
CA ALA A 35 17.47 -5.76 16.28
C ALA A 35 17.19 -4.23 16.26
N ALA A 36 18.09 -3.42 16.83
CA ALA A 36 18.00 -1.96 16.78
C ALA A 36 18.16 -1.43 15.35
N ASP A 37 19.12 -1.96 14.59
CA ASP A 37 19.37 -1.61 13.19
C ASP A 37 18.15 -1.90 12.30
N TRP A 38 17.55 -3.10 12.43
CA TRP A 38 16.33 -3.45 11.70
C TRP A 38 15.14 -2.55 12.04
N ARG A 39 14.97 -2.16 13.31
CA ARG A 39 13.90 -1.22 13.69
C ARG A 39 14.12 0.15 13.07
N GLN A 40 15.35 0.64 13.07
CA GLN A 40 15.71 1.92 12.45
C GLN A 40 15.44 1.88 10.94
N LYS A 41 15.93 0.85 10.24
CA LYS A 41 15.71 0.65 8.81
C LYS A 41 14.22 0.63 8.47
N LEU A 42 13.43 -0.20 9.15
CA LEU A 42 11.98 -0.29 8.89
C LEU A 42 11.22 0.99 9.23
N SER A 43 11.69 1.76 10.22
CA SER A 43 11.10 3.07 10.53
C SER A 43 11.37 4.09 9.42
N SER A 44 12.58 4.07 8.87
CA SER A 44 12.99 4.90 7.72
C SER A 44 12.18 4.54 6.48
N ASP A 45 12.08 3.25 6.14
CA ASP A 45 11.31 2.79 4.97
C ASP A 45 9.82 3.16 5.10
N ARG A 46 9.25 3.02 6.31
CA ARG A 46 7.88 3.45 6.58
C ARG A 46 7.70 4.96 6.36
N GLN A 47 8.67 5.77 6.79
CA GLN A 47 8.63 7.21 6.64
C GLN A 47 8.74 7.59 5.16
N ALA A 48 9.68 6.98 4.42
CA ALA A 48 9.83 7.19 2.98
C ALA A 48 8.53 6.88 2.22
N ILE A 49 7.91 5.73 2.46
CA ILE A 49 6.62 5.36 1.83
C ILE A 49 5.51 6.37 2.19
N LYS A 50 5.53 6.91 3.42
CA LYS A 50 4.54 7.90 3.86
C LYS A 50 4.76 9.24 3.16
N GLU A 51 6.00 9.69 3.03
CA GLU A 51 6.38 10.93 2.36
C GLU A 51 6.06 10.87 0.87
N GLN A 52 6.45 9.78 0.20
CA GLN A 52 6.13 9.54 -1.21
C GLN A 52 4.62 9.52 -1.46
N ARG A 53 3.83 8.92 -0.56
CA ARG A 53 2.37 9.00 -0.64
C ARG A 53 1.84 10.43 -0.48
N GLY A 54 2.50 11.25 0.33
CA GLY A 54 2.21 12.67 0.46
C GLY A 54 2.45 13.40 -0.86
N GLN A 55 3.62 13.20 -1.46
CA GLN A 55 4.01 13.81 -2.73
C GLN A 55 3.06 13.41 -3.87
N ILE A 56 2.75 12.13 -4.04
CA ILE A 56 1.79 11.65 -5.05
C ILE A 56 0.41 12.31 -4.87
N LYS A 57 0.01 12.56 -3.62
CA LYS A 57 -1.26 13.23 -3.34
C LYS A 57 -1.23 14.71 -3.73
N GLU A 58 -0.15 15.42 -3.42
CA GLU A 58 0.04 16.82 -3.79
C GLU A 58 0.10 16.99 -5.30
N GLU A 59 0.86 16.14 -5.99
CA GLU A 59 0.93 16.10 -7.44
C GLU A 59 -0.44 15.84 -8.07
N ALA A 60 -1.19 14.84 -7.56
CA ALA A 60 -2.54 14.58 -8.04
C ALA A 60 -3.51 15.76 -7.80
N GLN A 61 -3.30 16.58 -6.76
CA GLN A 61 -4.07 17.79 -6.53
C GLN A 61 -3.69 18.89 -7.53
N ALA A 62 -2.39 19.07 -7.79
CA ALA A 62 -1.90 20.02 -8.79
C ALA A 62 -2.43 19.67 -10.19
N SER A 63 -2.30 18.42 -10.63
CA SER A 63 -2.84 17.94 -11.91
C SER A 63 -4.34 18.20 -12.06
N ARG A 64 -5.12 18.03 -10.98
CA ARG A 64 -6.57 18.32 -10.99
C ARG A 64 -6.86 19.82 -11.12
N ALA A 65 -6.05 20.67 -10.49
CA ALA A 65 -6.20 22.11 -10.59
C ALA A 65 -5.90 22.59 -12.02
N GLU A 66 -4.85 22.07 -12.65
CA GLU A 66 -4.48 22.37 -14.04
C GLU A 66 -5.59 21.91 -15.02
N GLU A 67 -6.08 20.68 -14.88
CA GLU A 67 -7.19 20.19 -15.71
C GLU A 67 -8.45 21.04 -15.53
N LYS A 68 -8.73 21.51 -14.31
CA LYS A 68 -9.86 22.41 -14.03
C LYS A 68 -9.68 23.74 -14.76
N GLN A 69 -8.50 24.35 -14.70
CA GLN A 69 -8.22 25.60 -15.41
C GLN A 69 -8.42 25.46 -16.92
N LEU A 70 -7.94 24.37 -17.53
CA LEU A 70 -8.16 24.10 -18.95
C LEU A 70 -9.65 23.94 -19.27
N ARG A 71 -10.43 23.28 -18.42
CA ARG A 71 -11.89 23.15 -18.58
C ARG A 71 -12.58 24.51 -18.52
N ASP A 72 -12.19 25.37 -17.59
CA ASP A 72 -12.76 26.72 -17.45
C ASP A 72 -12.42 27.59 -18.67
N GLN A 73 -11.20 27.47 -19.22
CA GLN A 73 -10.81 28.14 -20.47
C GLN A 73 -11.60 27.61 -21.68
N ILE A 74 -11.82 26.30 -21.78
CA ILE A 74 -12.65 25.69 -22.83
C ILE A 74 -14.06 26.25 -22.74
N LYS A 75 -14.64 26.31 -21.54
CA LYS A 75 -15.98 26.84 -21.30
C LYS A 75 -16.06 28.30 -21.76
N THR A 76 -15.12 29.13 -21.34
CA THR A 76 -15.07 30.55 -21.73
C THR A 76 -14.97 30.73 -23.25
N ALA A 77 -14.13 29.94 -23.92
CA ALA A 77 -13.99 29.99 -25.38
C ALA A 77 -15.25 29.51 -26.12
N MET A 78 -15.98 28.54 -25.55
CA MET A 78 -17.27 28.12 -26.08
C MET A 78 -18.33 29.21 -25.91
N ASP A 79 -18.40 29.83 -24.73
CA ASP A 79 -19.35 30.89 -24.42
C ASP A 79 -19.10 32.14 -25.28
N SER A 80 -17.84 32.40 -25.67
CA SER A 80 -17.47 33.48 -26.59
C SER A 80 -17.63 33.13 -28.09
N GLY A 81 -18.06 31.90 -28.42
CA GLY A 81 -18.19 31.42 -29.80
C GLY A 81 -16.87 31.10 -30.53
N ASP A 82 -15.72 31.13 -29.84
CA ASP A 82 -14.41 30.80 -30.42
C ASP A 82 -14.18 29.29 -30.44
N MET A 83 -14.88 28.62 -31.37
CA MET A 83 -14.88 27.17 -31.48
C MET A 83 -13.50 26.59 -31.86
N LYS A 84 -12.67 27.35 -32.61
CA LYS A 84 -11.32 26.92 -32.98
C LYS A 84 -10.43 26.81 -31.75
N LYS A 85 -10.43 27.86 -30.91
CA LYS A 85 -9.70 27.87 -29.65
C LYS A 85 -10.20 26.82 -28.68
N ALA A 86 -11.51 26.66 -28.54
CA ALA A 86 -12.10 25.61 -27.69
C ALA A 86 -11.66 24.20 -28.13
N HIS A 87 -11.57 23.94 -29.43
CA HIS A 87 -11.09 22.66 -29.96
C HIS A 87 -9.61 22.41 -29.61
N GLN A 88 -8.75 23.42 -29.80
CA GLN A 88 -7.33 23.32 -29.43
C GLN A 88 -7.14 23.05 -27.94
N LEU A 89 -7.86 23.76 -27.07
CA LEU A 89 -7.80 23.56 -25.62
C LEU A 89 -8.32 22.17 -25.20
N ARG A 90 -9.32 21.61 -25.89
CA ARG A 90 -9.78 20.22 -25.66
C ARG A 90 -8.71 19.18 -26.03
N GLN A 91 -8.00 19.40 -27.13
CA GLN A 91 -6.89 18.53 -27.52
C GLN A 91 -5.78 18.57 -26.48
N GLN A 92 -5.43 19.78 -26.01
CA GLN A 92 -4.46 19.97 -24.94
C GLN A 92 -4.91 19.28 -23.64
N LEU A 93 -6.15 19.52 -23.18
CA LEU A 93 -6.70 18.86 -21.99
C LEU A 93 -6.63 17.33 -22.10
N ARG A 94 -6.93 16.76 -23.27
CA ARG A 94 -6.85 15.31 -23.48
C ARG A 94 -5.42 14.80 -23.40
N ALA A 95 -4.44 15.53 -23.93
CA ALA A 95 -3.03 15.18 -23.82
C ALA A 95 -2.56 15.22 -22.36
N THR A 96 -2.79 16.34 -21.68
CA THR A 96 -2.44 16.53 -20.26
C THR A 96 -3.10 15.47 -19.37
N HIS A 97 -4.39 15.18 -19.57
CA HIS A 97 -5.09 14.14 -18.81
C HIS A 97 -4.50 12.75 -19.03
N LYS A 98 -4.12 12.43 -20.26
CA LYS A 98 -3.49 11.13 -20.57
C LYS A 98 -2.15 10.97 -19.84
N GLU A 99 -1.34 12.01 -19.83
CA GLU A 99 -0.05 12.04 -19.12
C GLU A 99 -0.25 11.89 -17.61
N ASN A 100 -1.15 12.68 -17.03
CA ASN A 100 -1.48 12.61 -15.59
C ASN A 100 -1.98 11.21 -15.18
N VAL A 101 -2.82 10.58 -16.00
CA VAL A 101 -3.31 9.21 -15.75
C VAL A 101 -2.18 8.19 -15.85
N GLN A 102 -1.28 8.34 -16.82
CA GLN A 102 -0.12 7.46 -16.95
C GLN A 102 0.82 7.57 -15.76
N GLN A 103 1.10 8.80 -15.31
CA GLN A 103 1.89 9.06 -14.11
C GLN A 103 1.25 8.40 -12.88
N MET A 104 -0.03 8.65 -12.64
CA MET A 104 -0.77 8.03 -11.53
C MET A 104 -0.73 6.49 -11.57
N ILE A 105 -0.82 5.88 -12.76
CA ILE A 105 -0.71 4.43 -12.92
C ILE A 105 0.69 3.96 -12.52
N GLN A 106 1.73 4.68 -12.92
CA GLN A 106 3.11 4.36 -12.60
C GLN A 106 3.37 4.50 -11.11
N ASP A 107 3.00 5.63 -10.50
CA ASP A 107 3.13 5.88 -9.05
C ASP A 107 2.44 4.79 -8.23
N LYS A 108 1.24 4.37 -8.69
CA LYS A 108 0.48 3.31 -8.02
C LYS A 108 1.15 1.94 -8.14
N LYS A 109 1.86 1.67 -9.25
CA LYS A 109 2.61 0.42 -9.42
C LYS A 109 3.83 0.42 -8.51
N GLU A 110 4.58 1.51 -8.50
CA GLU A 110 5.78 1.70 -7.68
C GLU A 110 5.46 1.62 -6.18
N MET A 111 4.42 2.33 -5.72
CA MET A 111 3.97 2.25 -4.34
C MET A 111 3.52 0.83 -3.95
N LYS A 112 2.95 0.08 -4.89
CA LYS A 112 2.56 -1.33 -4.64
C LYS A 112 3.78 -2.24 -4.50
N THR A 113 4.82 -2.03 -5.30
CA THR A 113 6.05 -2.82 -5.25
C THR A 113 6.80 -2.53 -3.96
N GLU A 114 7.03 -1.26 -3.63
CA GLU A 114 7.68 -0.86 -2.37
C GLU A 114 6.95 -1.40 -1.14
N LYS A 115 5.61 -1.34 -1.14
CA LYS A 115 4.82 -1.87 -0.04
C LYS A 115 4.89 -3.40 0.05
N ARG A 116 5.09 -4.11 -1.06
CA ARG A 116 5.31 -5.56 -1.05
C ARG A 116 6.69 -5.88 -0.49
N ASP A 117 7.71 -5.13 -0.91
CA ASP A 117 9.09 -5.34 -0.50
C ASP A 117 9.26 -5.01 0.99
N PHE A 118 8.74 -3.87 1.44
CA PHE A 118 8.68 -3.54 2.86
C PHE A 118 7.99 -4.63 3.71
N LYS A 119 6.88 -5.21 3.20
CA LYS A 119 6.20 -6.31 3.91
C LYS A 119 7.03 -7.59 3.93
N LYS A 120 7.85 -7.84 2.91
CA LYS A 120 8.77 -8.96 2.84
C LYS A 120 9.89 -8.75 3.85
N ASP A 121 10.51 -7.58 3.87
CA ASP A 121 11.58 -7.25 4.83
C ASP A 121 11.10 -7.36 6.29
N VAL A 122 9.88 -6.87 6.58
CA VAL A 122 9.26 -7.04 7.91
C VAL A 122 9.02 -8.52 8.25
N ARG A 123 8.73 -9.37 7.26
CA ARG A 123 8.52 -10.81 7.46
C ARG A 123 9.85 -11.50 7.72
N ASP A 124 10.85 -11.22 6.89
CA ASP A 124 12.19 -11.82 6.96
C ASP A 124 12.86 -11.44 8.28
N ALA A 125 12.80 -10.16 8.67
CA ALA A 125 13.28 -9.68 9.97
C ALA A 125 12.58 -10.37 11.17
N ARG A 126 11.34 -10.84 11.02
CA ARG A 126 10.66 -11.64 12.06
C ARG A 126 11.14 -13.09 12.07
N HIS A 127 11.35 -13.71 10.90
CA HIS A 127 11.89 -15.06 10.82
C HIS A 127 13.32 -15.16 11.38
N GLU A 128 14.12 -14.12 11.22
CA GLU A 128 15.46 -14.01 11.80
C GLU A 128 15.46 -13.71 13.32
N GLY A 129 14.30 -13.50 13.95
CA GLY A 129 14.21 -13.14 15.36
C GLY A 129 14.55 -11.68 15.69
N ASN A 130 14.84 -10.84 14.68
CA ASN A 130 15.16 -9.42 14.87
C ASN A 130 13.94 -8.57 15.26
N LEU A 131 12.72 -9.08 15.03
CA LEU A 131 11.47 -8.45 15.42
C LEU A 131 10.64 -9.34 16.33
N PRO A 132 9.88 -8.77 17.28
CA PRO A 132 8.99 -9.55 18.11
C PRO A 132 7.95 -10.29 17.24
N PRO A 133 7.55 -11.50 17.66
CA PRO A 133 6.48 -12.24 17.00
C PRO A 133 5.21 -11.38 16.94
N ARG A 134 4.37 -11.62 15.93
CA ARG A 134 3.05 -10.97 15.92
C ARG A 134 2.35 -11.41 17.19
N ARG A 135 1.94 -10.45 18.03
CA ARG A 135 0.96 -10.75 19.07
C ARG A 135 -0.26 -11.28 18.36
N ASP A 136 -0.61 -12.54 18.61
CA ASP A 136 -1.91 -13.07 18.23
C ASP A 136 -2.95 -12.19 18.94
N LYS A 137 -3.71 -11.43 18.14
CA LYS A 137 -4.77 -10.56 18.65
C LYS A 137 -6.05 -11.34 18.90
N ASP A 138 -6.14 -12.54 18.36
CA ASP A 138 -7.39 -13.26 18.20
C ASP A 138 -7.52 -14.33 19.30
N ASN A 139 -6.47 -14.54 20.10
CA ASN A 139 -6.39 -15.56 21.16
C ASN A 139 -6.92 -16.91 20.66
N ASN A 140 -6.75 -17.22 19.38
CA ASN A 140 -7.23 -18.48 18.85
C ASN A 140 -6.22 -19.52 19.34
N PRO A 141 -6.59 -20.43 20.26
CA PRO A 141 -5.63 -21.37 20.79
C PRO A 141 -4.97 -22.12 19.64
N PRO A 142 -3.67 -22.49 19.75
CA PRO A 142 -3.06 -23.35 18.77
C PRO A 142 -3.99 -24.54 18.54
N GLY A 143 -4.41 -24.76 17.29
CA GLY A 143 -5.32 -25.85 16.97
C GLY A 143 -4.80 -27.14 17.62
N PRO A 144 -5.69 -28.00 18.15
CA PRO A 144 -5.26 -29.20 18.84
C PRO A 144 -4.24 -29.93 17.98
N LYS A 145 -3.06 -30.19 18.56
CA LYS A 145 -1.93 -30.89 17.94
C LYS A 145 -2.50 -32.10 17.21
N GLY A 146 -2.55 -32.04 15.88
CA GLY A 146 -3.23 -33.04 15.07
C GLY A 146 -2.74 -34.43 15.46
N GLY A 147 -3.68 -35.34 15.72
CA GLY A 147 -3.38 -36.70 16.13
C GLY A 147 -2.57 -37.46 15.07
N PRO A 148 -2.13 -38.69 15.38
CA PRO A 148 -1.33 -39.50 14.47
C PRO A 148 -2.07 -39.69 13.13
N GLY A 149 -1.61 -39.01 12.06
CA GLY A 149 -2.21 -39.08 10.72
C GLY A 149 -2.34 -37.76 9.95
N THR A 150 -2.19 -36.59 10.56
CA THR A 150 -2.17 -35.31 9.81
C THR A 150 -0.81 -35.09 9.14
N ASN A 151 -0.75 -35.26 7.81
CA ASN A 151 0.46 -35.07 7.02
C ASN A 151 0.90 -33.60 7.02
N TRP A 152 2.21 -33.37 7.01
CA TRP A 152 2.85 -32.05 7.01
C TRP A 152 3.03 -31.46 5.60
N GLU A 153 2.43 -32.07 4.57
CA GLU A 153 2.87 -31.98 3.17
C GLU A 153 1.82 -31.55 2.13
N ASN A 154 0.49 -31.46 2.36
CA ASN A 154 -0.42 -30.72 1.43
C ASN A 154 -1.93 -30.49 1.88
N PRO A 155 -2.67 -29.52 1.23
CA PRO A 155 -3.93 -28.84 1.65
C PRO A 155 -5.19 -29.55 1.04
N PRO A 156 -6.37 -28.93 0.80
CA PRO A 156 -7.19 -27.88 1.44
C PRO A 156 -8.56 -28.42 1.93
N GLY A 157 -9.27 -27.68 2.79
CA GLY A 157 -10.69 -27.97 3.06
C GLY A 157 -11.60 -27.63 1.87
N PRO A 158 -12.60 -28.46 1.53
CA PRO A 158 -13.52 -28.23 0.40
C PRO A 158 -14.33 -26.93 0.55
N LYS A 159 -14.52 -26.31 -0.61
CA LYS A 159 -15.37 -25.14 -0.88
C LYS A 159 -16.83 -25.46 -0.50
N GLY A 160 -17.27 -25.11 0.71
CA GLY A 160 -18.68 -25.22 1.11
C GLY A 160 -18.90 -24.82 2.57
N GLY A 161 -19.87 -23.99 2.93
CA GLY A 161 -21.00 -23.44 2.16
C GLY A 161 -21.33 -22.01 2.60
N PRO A 162 -22.50 -21.46 2.19
CA PRO A 162 -22.93 -20.13 2.60
C PRO A 162 -23.06 -20.10 4.14
N GLY A 163 -22.07 -19.51 4.83
CA GLY A 163 -22.08 -19.42 6.30
C GLY A 163 -20.71 -19.38 6.99
N THR A 164 -19.60 -19.76 6.35
CA THR A 164 -18.29 -19.84 7.02
C THR A 164 -17.56 -18.49 7.10
N SER A 165 -18.04 -17.62 7.98
CA SER A 165 -17.29 -16.53 8.61
C SER A 165 -18.07 -16.06 9.84
N PRO A 166 -17.60 -16.30 11.08
CA PRO A 166 -18.33 -15.86 12.29
C PRO A 166 -18.37 -14.33 12.48
N ASN A 167 -17.77 -13.54 11.57
CA ASN A 167 -17.83 -12.09 11.59
C ASN A 167 -18.50 -11.49 10.35
N LYS A 168 -19.61 -12.09 9.92
CA LYS A 168 -20.66 -11.32 9.24
C LYS A 168 -21.85 -11.26 10.16
N LYS A 169 -22.23 -10.03 10.57
CA LYS A 169 -23.58 -9.76 11.09
C LYS A 169 -24.57 -10.51 10.19
N PRO A 170 -25.53 -11.27 10.73
CA PRO A 170 -26.53 -11.91 9.88
C PRO A 170 -27.21 -10.79 9.10
N MET A 171 -26.99 -10.76 7.78
CA MET A 171 -27.88 -10.02 6.89
C MET A 171 -29.20 -10.77 6.97
N MET A 172 -30.06 -10.36 7.91
CA MET A 172 -31.48 -10.68 7.91
C MET A 172 -32.05 -10.15 6.59
N ASN A 173 -32.02 -11.00 5.58
CA ASN A 173 -32.80 -10.83 4.37
C ASN A 173 -33.51 -12.15 4.08
N GLN A 174 -34.61 -12.36 4.78
CA GLN A 174 -35.76 -13.17 4.35
C GLN A 174 -36.95 -12.49 5.06
N GLY A 175 -37.78 -11.69 4.39
CA GLY A 175 -38.63 -12.16 3.30
C GLY A 175 -40.01 -12.39 3.91
N ALA A 176 -40.89 -11.40 3.76
CA ALA A 176 -42.34 -11.62 3.86
C ALA A 176 -42.71 -12.81 2.96
N PRO A 177 -43.49 -13.78 3.46
CA PRO A 177 -44.93 -13.67 3.24
C PRO A 177 -45.79 -14.31 4.34
N ARG A 178 -46.94 -13.70 4.64
CA ARG A 178 -48.17 -14.29 5.22
C ARG A 178 -49.15 -13.11 5.40
N GLY A 179 -50.21 -12.92 4.64
CA GLY A 179 -51.12 -13.92 4.07
C GLY A 179 -52.00 -14.48 5.19
N GLY A 180 -53.13 -13.83 5.46
CA GLY A 180 -54.29 -14.47 6.12
C GLY A 180 -54.86 -13.76 7.35
N GLY A 181 -56.11 -13.29 7.20
CA GLY A 181 -57.07 -13.03 8.28
C GLY A 181 -57.01 -11.60 8.84
N GLY A 182 -58.05 -10.79 8.81
CA GLY A 182 -59.46 -11.05 8.57
C GLY A 182 -60.24 -10.03 9.36
N ASP A 183 -61.29 -9.50 8.74
CA ASP A 183 -62.48 -8.91 9.36
C ASP A 183 -62.28 -7.61 10.19
N HIS A 184 -63.13 -6.62 9.94
CA HIS A 184 -64.02 -5.97 10.91
C HIS A 184 -64.76 -4.82 10.22
N ARG A 185 -65.98 -5.14 9.78
CA ARG A 185 -67.24 -4.40 9.99
C ARG A 185 -67.29 -2.88 9.75
N ARG A 186 -68.30 -2.56 8.92
CA ARG A 186 -69.25 -1.43 8.96
C ARG A 186 -68.71 -0.04 8.71
#